data_AF-A0AAD4CAH9-F1
#
_entry.id   AF-A0AAD4CAH9-F1
#
_cell.length_a   1.000
_cell.length_b   1.000
_cell.length_c   1.000
_cell.angle_alpha   90.00
_cell.angle_beta   90.00
_cell.angle_gamma   90.00
#
_symmetry.space_group_name_H-M   'P 1'
#
loop_
_entity.id
_entity.type
_entity.pdbx_description
1 polymer ?
#
loop_
_entity_poly.entity_id
_entity_poly.type
_entity_poly.pdbx_seq_one_letter_code
_entity_poly.pdbx_strand_id
1 'polypeptide(L)'
;MRVLPGLFRTAVFYLIWNPSQVVAEEPPPPTAVSEIPDAEDVFSMPPTGVIGNCDVVPGAIDEYLTESVLLVNAATTAIARYKTDKIYRQLFAAWLGIEWDESVSPAELEDESKPLWDTVNDRFSSVAQFLRQGGIKNSRTSQKPWLFCGDAFAVKKGWGDIAKDANGEDAVKETNEKGEATEYYKIQDLYGSLNNGIREPFWVDKLKGYDFDNDGEPRLCGRAGRYAATLPASQGIHHYEHTADFDAHVFMCPTAFNPGSLMRPHSKPALAAILQDTIYPQEGGQFGLDFYATQSCTLYHELFHLTDYRGTSGDFFEELTALSHASLGDDYADKLNVANNAESYVMFSLAAYIYQNPPAGKKPVAFLRGGEAFFKENA
;
A
#
# COMPACT_ATOMS: atom_id res chain seq x y z
N MET A 1 -63.40 5.78 -41.11
CA MET A 1 -62.49 6.92 -40.94
C MET A 1 -61.07 6.38 -40.85
N ARG A 2 -60.21 6.78 -41.79
CA ARG A 2 -58.79 6.40 -41.85
C ARG A 2 -58.00 7.32 -40.93
N VAL A 3 -57.09 6.77 -40.13
CA VAL A 3 -56.01 7.52 -39.48
C VAL A 3 -54.71 6.78 -39.77
N LEU A 4 -53.79 7.46 -40.46
CA LEU A 4 -52.43 7.01 -40.75
C LEU A 4 -51.49 7.48 -39.61
N PRO A 5 -50.47 6.69 -39.22
CA PRO A 5 -49.42 7.17 -38.32
C PRO A 5 -48.31 7.88 -39.10
N GLY A 6 -47.92 9.06 -38.61
CA GLY A 6 -46.84 9.87 -39.14
C GLY A 6 -45.46 9.36 -38.73
N LEU A 7 -44.51 9.40 -39.67
CA LEU A 7 -43.08 9.23 -39.44
C LEU A 7 -42.49 10.49 -38.78
N PHE A 8 -41.89 10.34 -37.60
CA PHE A 8 -40.89 11.28 -37.10
C PHE A 8 -39.50 10.76 -37.48
N ARG A 9 -38.76 11.55 -38.30
CA ARG A 9 -37.34 11.32 -38.58
C ARG A 9 -36.51 12.09 -37.55
N THR A 10 -35.84 11.38 -36.66
CA THR A 10 -34.81 11.94 -35.76
C THR A 10 -33.54 12.16 -36.57
N ALA A 11 -33.09 13.41 -36.68
CA ALA A 11 -31.80 13.75 -37.26
C ALA A 11 -30.70 13.45 -36.22
N VAL A 12 -29.83 12.49 -36.51
CA VAL A 12 -28.63 12.20 -35.73
C VAL A 12 -27.52 13.13 -36.21
N PHE A 13 -27.16 14.13 -35.41
CA PHE A 13 -25.96 14.94 -35.64
C PHE A 13 -24.74 14.15 -35.17
N TYR A 14 -23.90 13.72 -36.10
CA TYR A 14 -22.54 13.26 -35.80
C TYR A 14 -21.67 14.50 -35.55
N LEU A 15 -21.40 14.80 -34.29
CA LEU A 15 -20.28 15.68 -33.92
C LEU A 15 -18.99 14.90 -34.19
N ILE A 16 -18.27 15.32 -35.22
CA ILE A 16 -16.89 14.87 -35.48
C ILE A 16 -16.04 15.53 -34.40
N TRP A 17 -15.81 14.81 -33.30
CA TRP A 17 -14.79 15.17 -32.32
C TRP A 17 -13.44 14.98 -33.01
N ASN A 18 -12.71 16.07 -33.20
CA ASN A 18 -11.35 16.05 -33.71
C ASN A 18 -10.42 15.98 -32.49
N PRO A 19 -9.84 14.82 -32.14
CA PRO A 19 -8.86 14.70 -31.07
C PRO A 19 -7.56 15.33 -31.59
N SER A 20 -7.51 16.66 -31.59
CA SER A 20 -6.25 17.37 -31.69
C SER A 20 -5.48 16.95 -30.44
N GLN A 21 -4.37 16.27 -30.66
CA GLN A 21 -3.53 15.63 -29.67
C GLN A 21 -3.12 16.64 -28.60
N VAL A 22 -3.86 16.67 -27.50
CA VAL A 22 -3.32 17.14 -26.24
C VAL A 22 -2.36 16.04 -25.84
N VAL A 23 -1.08 16.22 -26.18
CA VAL A 23 -0.01 15.42 -25.58
C VAL A 23 -0.11 15.71 -24.10
N ALA A 24 -0.65 14.76 -23.33
CA ALA A 24 -0.68 14.88 -21.90
C ALA A 24 0.78 15.03 -21.43
N GLU A 25 1.09 16.15 -20.80
CA GLU A 25 2.42 16.33 -20.21
C GLU A 25 2.63 15.24 -19.14
N GLU A 26 3.81 14.62 -19.15
CA GLU A 26 4.18 13.64 -18.12
C GLU A 26 4.02 14.28 -16.73
N PRO A 27 3.44 13.57 -15.75
CA PRO A 27 3.33 14.10 -14.39
C PRO A 27 4.72 14.44 -13.84
N PRO A 28 4.86 15.53 -13.08
CA PRO A 28 6.14 15.87 -12.47
C PRO A 28 6.60 14.72 -11.55
N PRO A 29 7.92 14.49 -11.43
CA PRO A 29 8.42 13.45 -10.54
C PRO A 29 7.99 13.74 -9.09
N PRO A 30 7.82 12.69 -8.25
CA PRO A 30 7.62 12.87 -6.83
C PRO A 30 8.71 13.79 -6.24
N THR A 31 8.34 14.61 -5.27
CA THR A 31 9.32 15.44 -4.56
C THR A 31 9.96 14.62 -3.46
N ALA A 32 11.29 14.62 -3.40
CA ALA A 32 12.03 13.94 -2.34
C ALA A 32 11.62 14.45 -0.94
N VAL A 33 11.63 13.54 0.03
CA VAL A 33 11.38 13.82 1.44
C VAL A 33 12.69 14.25 2.10
N SER A 34 12.75 15.48 2.61
CA SER A 34 13.99 16.08 3.12
C SER A 34 14.13 16.00 4.64
N GLU A 35 13.03 15.87 5.35
CA GLU A 35 12.96 15.74 6.80
C GLU A 35 12.38 14.38 7.14
N ILE A 36 12.97 13.69 8.12
CA ILE A 36 12.45 12.41 8.61
C ILE A 36 11.37 12.74 9.64
N PRO A 37 10.11 12.35 9.43
CA PRO A 37 9.06 12.55 10.42
C PRO A 37 9.26 11.59 11.59
N ASP A 38 8.94 12.05 12.79
CA ASP A 38 8.71 11.14 13.92
C ASP A 38 7.36 10.42 13.71
N ALA A 39 7.18 9.25 14.34
CA ALA A 39 5.96 8.47 14.23
C ALA A 39 4.72 9.28 14.65
N GLU A 40 4.84 10.11 15.67
CA GLU A 40 3.76 10.98 16.14
C GLU A 40 3.43 12.12 15.16
N ASP A 41 4.32 12.45 14.22
CA ASP A 41 4.06 13.46 13.19
C ASP A 41 3.09 12.97 12.12
N VAL A 42 3.10 11.67 11.82
CA VAL A 42 2.32 11.09 10.71
C VAL A 42 1.24 10.11 11.16
N PHE A 43 1.34 9.56 12.37
CA PHE A 43 0.36 8.63 12.93
C PHE A 43 -0.26 9.11 14.24
N SER A 44 -1.53 8.74 14.45
CA SER A 44 -2.13 8.65 15.78
C SER A 44 -1.75 7.30 16.38
N MET A 45 -1.11 7.28 17.54
CA MET A 45 -0.75 6.04 18.24
C MET A 45 -1.40 5.98 19.62
N PRO A 46 -1.73 4.78 20.14
CA PRO A 46 -2.17 4.65 21.52
C PRO A 46 -1.08 5.15 22.48
N PRO A 47 -1.44 5.90 23.53
CA PRO A 47 -0.48 6.35 24.53
C PRO A 47 0.26 5.19 25.21
N THR A 48 1.43 5.46 25.77
CA THR A 48 2.18 4.51 26.60
C THR A 48 1.30 3.90 27.70
N GLY A 49 1.42 2.60 27.91
CA GLY A 49 0.59 1.79 28.79
C GLY A 49 -0.83 1.46 28.29
N VAL A 50 -1.27 2.02 27.15
CA VAL A 50 -2.57 1.71 26.54
C VAL A 50 -2.45 0.55 25.54
N ILE A 51 -3.43 -0.35 25.54
CA ILE A 51 -3.49 -1.50 24.63
C ILE A 51 -3.33 -1.06 23.16
N GLY A 52 -2.48 -1.79 22.43
CA GLY A 52 -2.15 -1.52 21.02
C GLY A 52 -1.02 -0.50 20.80
N ASN A 53 -0.42 0.02 21.87
CA ASN A 53 0.76 0.87 21.77
C ASN A 53 2.00 0.08 21.29
N CYS A 54 3.04 0.83 20.93
CA CYS A 54 4.33 0.29 20.48
C CYS A 54 5.42 0.28 21.57
N ASP A 55 5.05 0.33 22.86
CA ASP A 55 6.01 0.39 23.98
C ASP A 55 6.91 -0.86 24.06
N VAL A 56 6.44 -2.00 23.53
CA VAL A 56 7.20 -3.25 23.50
C VAL A 56 8.37 -3.21 22.51
N VAL A 57 8.38 -2.23 21.61
CA VAL A 57 9.37 -2.03 20.54
C VAL A 57 9.70 -0.54 20.42
N PRO A 58 10.27 0.07 21.47
CA PRO A 58 10.46 1.51 21.55
C PRO A 58 11.37 2.00 20.42
N GLY A 59 10.95 3.05 19.71
CA GLY A 59 11.70 3.65 18.59
C GLY A 59 11.64 2.89 17.27
N ALA A 60 11.09 1.66 17.24
CA ALA A 60 11.07 0.86 16.02
C ALA A 60 10.30 1.53 14.87
N ILE A 61 9.18 2.22 15.17
CA ILE A 61 8.40 2.92 14.15
C ILE A 61 9.17 4.11 13.58
N ASP A 62 9.87 4.88 14.40
CA ASP A 62 10.70 6.01 13.96
C ASP A 62 11.88 5.53 13.08
N GLU A 63 12.50 4.41 13.46
CA GLU A 63 13.52 3.74 12.65
C GLU A 63 12.95 3.26 11.31
N TYR A 64 11.75 2.69 11.31
CA TYR A 64 11.11 2.21 10.09
C TYR A 64 10.68 3.36 9.17
N LEU A 65 10.24 4.49 9.72
CA LEU A 65 9.94 5.70 8.97
C LEU A 65 11.22 6.32 8.38
N THR A 66 12.32 6.32 9.14
CA THR A 66 13.64 6.73 8.64
C THR A 66 14.02 5.94 7.39
N GLU A 67 13.91 4.60 7.44
CA GLU A 67 14.23 3.76 6.29
C GLU A 67 13.22 3.89 5.14
N SER A 68 11.94 4.11 5.45
CA SER A 68 10.91 4.40 4.45
C SER A 68 11.23 5.66 3.66
N VAL A 69 11.73 6.71 4.32
CA VAL A 69 12.22 7.94 3.68
C VAL A 69 13.41 7.66 2.76
N LEU A 70 14.36 6.83 3.19
CA LEU A 70 15.51 6.44 2.35
C LEU A 70 15.07 5.68 1.11
N LEU A 71 14.14 4.73 1.26
CA LEU A 71 13.60 3.92 0.16
C LEU A 71 12.81 4.77 -0.85
N VAL A 72 11.88 5.61 -0.39
CA VAL A 72 11.09 6.46 -1.30
C VAL A 72 11.96 7.50 -2.01
N ASN A 73 13.01 8.00 -1.36
CA ASN A 73 13.98 8.92 -1.98
C ASN A 73 14.85 8.22 -3.03
N ALA A 74 15.22 6.96 -2.81
CA ALA A 74 15.90 6.17 -3.82
C ALA A 74 15.01 5.95 -5.05
N ALA A 75 13.72 5.62 -4.84
CA ALA A 75 12.75 5.50 -5.92
C ALA A 75 12.54 6.82 -6.66
N THR A 76 12.40 7.93 -5.93
CA THR A 76 12.26 9.28 -6.50
C THR A 76 13.48 9.67 -7.35
N THR A 77 14.69 9.30 -6.90
CA THR A 77 15.91 9.50 -7.68
C THR A 77 15.90 8.69 -8.98
N ALA A 78 15.39 7.45 -8.95
CA ALA A 78 15.24 6.62 -10.14
C ALA A 78 14.23 7.23 -11.13
N ILE A 79 13.07 7.71 -10.66
CA ILE A 79 12.07 8.43 -11.46
C ILE A 79 12.69 9.70 -12.09
N ALA A 80 13.50 10.45 -11.34
CA ALA A 80 14.12 11.66 -11.87
C ALA A 80 15.22 11.38 -12.93
N ARG A 81 15.73 10.15 -13.02
CA ARG A 81 16.92 9.81 -13.81
C ARG A 81 16.70 8.73 -14.88
N TYR A 82 15.53 8.11 -15.00
CA TYR A 82 15.29 7.00 -15.92
C TYR A 82 15.63 7.34 -17.38
N LYS A 83 15.42 8.58 -17.84
CA LYS A 83 15.76 9.00 -19.21
C LYS A 83 17.26 8.92 -19.48
N THR A 84 18.09 9.06 -18.44
CA THR A 84 19.56 9.13 -18.54
C THR A 84 20.29 7.90 -18.00
N ASP A 85 19.64 7.05 -17.20
CA ASP A 85 20.23 5.83 -16.65
C ASP A 85 19.41 4.60 -17.06
N LYS A 86 19.98 3.80 -17.96
CA LYS A 86 19.39 2.55 -18.45
C LYS A 86 19.09 1.56 -17.31
N ILE A 87 19.89 1.55 -16.24
CA ILE A 87 19.65 0.63 -15.13
C ILE A 87 18.33 0.95 -14.43
N TYR A 88 17.98 2.23 -14.24
CA TYR A 88 16.68 2.56 -13.66
C TYR A 88 15.52 2.09 -14.54
N ARG A 89 15.62 2.22 -15.86
CA ARG A 89 14.62 1.66 -16.78
C ARG A 89 14.48 0.15 -16.63
N GLN A 90 15.59 -0.57 -16.50
CA GLN A 90 15.58 -2.01 -16.25
C GLN A 90 14.99 -2.37 -14.88
N LEU A 91 15.22 -1.57 -13.84
CA LEU A 91 14.56 -1.77 -12.53
C LEU A 91 13.04 -1.55 -12.63
N PHE A 92 12.59 -0.52 -13.35
CA PHE A 92 11.16 -0.30 -13.59
C PHE A 92 10.53 -1.48 -14.34
N ALA A 93 11.21 -2.01 -15.36
CA ALA A 93 10.74 -3.19 -16.08
C ALA A 93 10.71 -4.45 -15.20
N ALA A 94 11.73 -4.66 -14.37
CA ALA A 94 11.87 -5.86 -13.55
C ALA A 94 10.88 -5.94 -12.37
N TRP A 95 10.49 -4.79 -11.81
CA TRP A 95 9.72 -4.73 -10.57
C TRP A 95 8.33 -4.08 -10.70
N LEU A 96 8.11 -3.26 -11.73
CA LEU A 96 6.89 -2.46 -11.91
C LEU A 96 6.24 -2.63 -13.29
N GLY A 97 6.76 -3.53 -14.12
CA GLY A 97 6.19 -3.89 -15.42
C GLY A 97 6.22 -2.80 -16.48
N ILE A 98 7.05 -1.77 -16.29
CA ILE A 98 7.14 -0.63 -17.23
C ILE A 98 8.07 -0.96 -18.40
N GLU A 99 7.58 -0.75 -19.60
CA GLU A 99 8.28 -0.92 -20.87
C GLU A 99 8.63 0.41 -21.51
N TRP A 100 9.73 0.39 -22.26
CA TRP A 100 10.38 1.58 -22.80
C TRP A 100 10.66 1.40 -24.30
N ASP A 101 10.34 2.40 -25.10
CA ASP A 101 10.81 2.52 -26.48
C ASP A 101 12.27 3.00 -26.45
N GLU A 102 13.19 2.04 -26.56
CA GLU A 102 14.64 2.28 -26.61
C GLU A 102 15.11 2.67 -28.02
N SER A 103 14.23 2.73 -29.02
CA SER A 103 14.56 3.15 -30.38
C SER A 103 14.68 4.68 -30.54
N VAL A 104 14.13 5.43 -29.59
CA VAL A 104 14.19 6.89 -29.50
C VAL A 104 15.20 7.37 -28.45
N SER A 105 15.66 8.62 -28.58
CA SER A 105 16.66 9.22 -27.68
C SER A 105 16.21 10.62 -27.21
N PRO A 106 15.95 10.84 -25.91
CA PRO A 106 15.99 9.84 -24.82
C PRO A 106 14.93 8.73 -25.01
N ALA A 107 15.12 7.59 -24.35
CA ALA A 107 14.13 6.51 -24.35
C ALA A 107 12.78 7.04 -23.80
N GLU A 108 11.69 6.61 -24.41
CA GLU A 108 10.32 7.01 -24.06
C GLU A 108 9.52 5.82 -23.51
N LEU A 109 8.36 6.08 -22.92
CA LEU A 109 7.44 5.02 -22.48
C LEU A 109 6.73 4.41 -23.68
N GLU A 110 6.64 3.08 -23.73
CA GLU A 110 5.70 2.41 -24.64
C GLU A 110 4.26 2.82 -24.31
N ASP A 111 3.37 2.86 -25.31
CA ASP A 111 2.00 3.34 -25.14
C ASP A 111 1.23 2.56 -24.07
N GLU A 112 1.43 1.24 -24.04
CA GLU A 112 0.84 0.32 -23.05
C GLU A 112 1.32 0.59 -21.63
N SER A 113 2.52 1.18 -21.47
CA SER A 113 3.10 1.45 -20.15
C SER A 113 2.70 2.80 -19.55
N LYS A 114 2.09 3.71 -20.33
CA LYS A 114 1.68 5.03 -19.82
C LYS A 114 0.69 4.95 -18.65
N PRO A 115 -0.38 4.14 -18.68
CA PRO A 115 -1.30 4.03 -17.53
C PRO A 115 -0.65 3.40 -16.29
N LEU A 116 0.29 2.46 -16.50
CA LEU A 116 1.06 1.85 -15.42
C LEU A 116 1.97 2.90 -14.78
N TRP A 117 2.65 3.70 -15.60
CA TRP A 117 3.52 4.80 -15.17
C TRP A 117 2.77 5.86 -14.34
N ASP A 118 1.55 6.23 -14.76
CA ASP A 118 0.70 7.15 -14.00
C ASP A 118 0.37 6.59 -12.61
N THR A 119 0.04 5.29 -12.55
CA THR A 119 -0.25 4.59 -11.28
C THR A 119 0.99 4.57 -10.38
N VAL A 120 2.14 4.21 -10.94
CA VAL A 120 3.42 4.16 -10.22
C VAL A 120 3.80 5.52 -9.64
N ASN A 121 3.69 6.60 -10.43
CA ASN A 121 3.99 7.95 -9.95
C ASN A 121 3.00 8.44 -8.90
N ASP A 122 1.70 8.18 -9.06
CA ASP A 122 0.70 8.59 -8.07
C ASP A 122 0.95 7.90 -6.72
N ARG A 123 1.35 6.63 -6.72
CA ARG A 123 1.66 5.89 -5.49
C ARG A 123 2.93 6.37 -4.79
N PHE A 124 4.05 6.50 -5.51
CA PHE A 124 5.25 7.08 -4.91
C PHE A 124 5.02 8.51 -4.42
N SER A 125 4.26 9.31 -5.16
CA SER A 125 3.90 10.67 -4.74
C SER A 125 3.03 10.67 -3.48
N SER A 126 2.09 9.73 -3.34
CA SER A 126 1.20 9.65 -2.19
C SER A 126 1.94 9.23 -0.93
N VAL A 127 2.84 8.25 -1.02
CA VAL A 127 3.75 7.87 0.09
C VAL A 127 4.68 9.03 0.45
N ALA A 128 5.32 9.68 -0.53
CA ALA A 128 6.20 10.82 -0.28
C ALA A 128 5.46 12.04 0.27
N GLN A 129 4.19 12.26 -0.09
CA GLN A 129 3.34 13.30 0.50
C GLN A 129 3.04 12.97 1.96
N PHE A 130 2.64 11.72 2.26
CA PHE A 130 2.33 11.29 3.62
C PHE A 130 3.54 11.45 4.55
N LEU A 131 4.73 10.99 4.12
CA LEU A 131 5.97 11.12 4.87
C LEU A 131 6.44 12.57 5.05
N ARG A 132 5.98 13.51 4.21
CA ARG A 132 6.17 14.97 4.40
C ARG A 132 5.08 15.59 5.26
N GLN A 133 4.35 14.79 6.03
CA GLN A 133 3.26 15.22 6.91
C GLN A 133 2.08 15.87 6.15
N GLY A 134 1.96 15.59 4.85
CA GLY A 134 0.87 16.08 4.00
C GLY A 134 -0.44 15.31 4.13
N GLY A 135 -0.50 14.32 5.04
CA GLY A 135 -1.66 13.46 5.26
C GLY A 135 -1.96 12.49 4.10
N ILE A 136 -3.09 11.79 4.22
CA ILE A 136 -3.60 10.90 3.16
C ILE A 136 -4.39 11.73 2.14
N LYS A 137 -4.10 11.53 0.85
CA LYS A 137 -4.86 12.17 -0.24
C LYS A 137 -6.33 11.74 -0.17
N ASN A 138 -7.26 12.69 -0.27
CA ASN A 138 -8.70 12.43 -0.16
C ASN A 138 -9.11 11.70 1.13
N SER A 139 -8.40 11.96 2.24
CA SER A 139 -8.77 11.49 3.56
C SER A 139 -10.22 11.88 3.92
N ARG A 140 -10.91 10.98 4.60
CA ARG A 140 -12.29 11.15 5.06
C ARG A 140 -12.36 12.00 6.32
N THR A 141 -11.29 12.01 7.12
CA THR A 141 -11.20 12.79 8.34
C THR A 141 -10.06 13.80 8.25
N SER A 142 -9.95 14.66 9.27
CA SER A 142 -8.78 15.55 9.44
C SER A 142 -7.73 14.96 10.39
N GLN A 143 -7.98 13.74 10.90
CA GLN A 143 -7.11 13.09 11.88
C GLN A 143 -5.99 12.34 11.17
N LYS A 144 -4.85 12.19 11.84
CA LYS A 144 -3.79 11.29 11.38
C LYS A 144 -4.32 9.86 11.40
N PRO A 145 -3.98 9.03 10.40
CA PRO A 145 -4.33 7.61 10.44
C PRO A 145 -3.75 6.97 11.69
N TRP A 146 -4.43 5.93 12.18
CA TRP A 146 -3.94 5.21 13.35
C TRP A 146 -2.86 4.20 12.99
N LEU A 147 -1.90 4.03 13.89
CA LEU A 147 -0.96 2.91 13.87
C LEU A 147 -1.01 2.18 15.21
N PHE A 148 -1.17 0.85 15.15
CA PHE A 148 -1.17 -0.03 16.30
C PHE A 148 -0.02 -1.03 16.24
N CYS A 149 0.53 -1.42 17.38
CA CYS A 149 1.47 -2.53 17.50
C CYS A 149 0.80 -3.70 18.24
N GLY A 150 0.69 -4.84 17.56
CA GLY A 150 -0.09 -6.00 17.96
C GLY A 150 -1.56 -5.91 17.54
N ASP A 151 -2.35 -6.90 17.94
CA ASP A 151 -3.78 -7.03 17.61
C ASP A 151 -4.71 -6.76 18.79
N ALA A 152 -4.16 -6.49 19.98
CA ALA A 152 -4.94 -6.32 21.19
C ALA A 152 -5.84 -5.06 21.17
N PHE A 153 -5.57 -4.11 20.26
CA PHE A 153 -6.39 -2.90 20.07
C PHE A 153 -7.82 -3.21 19.60
N ALA A 154 -8.03 -4.39 19.01
CA ALA A 154 -9.28 -4.82 18.43
C ALA A 154 -9.85 -6.03 19.18
N VAL A 155 -11.17 -6.08 19.36
CA VAL A 155 -11.86 -7.16 20.06
C VAL A 155 -12.79 -7.88 19.09
N LYS A 156 -12.55 -9.16 18.83
CA LYS A 156 -13.44 -10.00 17.99
C LYS A 156 -14.87 -9.97 18.53
N LYS A 157 -15.82 -9.83 17.63
CA LYS A 157 -17.26 -9.91 17.88
C LYS A 157 -17.89 -11.01 17.03
N GLY A 158 -19.07 -11.46 17.45
CA GLY A 158 -19.92 -12.29 16.62
C GLY A 158 -20.83 -11.43 15.74
N TRP A 159 -21.13 -11.87 14.53
CA TRP A 159 -22.12 -11.21 13.66
C TRP A 159 -23.50 -11.00 14.33
N GLY A 160 -23.87 -11.86 15.28
CA GLY A 160 -25.11 -11.74 16.06
C GLY A 160 -25.06 -10.81 17.27
N ASP A 161 -23.89 -10.25 17.60
CA ASP A 161 -23.72 -9.33 18.72
C ASP A 161 -24.40 -7.99 18.44
N ILE A 162 -24.76 -7.27 19.51
CA ILE A 162 -25.25 -5.90 19.43
C ILE A 162 -24.14 -5.03 18.82
N ALA A 163 -24.50 -4.29 17.76
CA ALA A 163 -23.60 -3.34 17.12
C ALA A 163 -23.41 -2.11 18.00
N LYS A 164 -22.23 -1.50 17.88
CA LYS A 164 -21.93 -0.21 18.49
C LYS A 164 -22.03 0.92 17.49
N ASP A 165 -22.46 2.08 17.98
CA ASP A 165 -22.61 3.29 17.19
C ASP A 165 -21.29 4.08 17.07
N ALA A 166 -21.33 5.23 16.40
CA ALA A 166 -20.20 6.13 16.24
C ALA A 166 -19.63 6.71 17.55
N ASN A 167 -20.39 6.62 18.66
CA ASN A 167 -19.96 7.04 19.99
C ASN A 167 -19.41 5.87 20.82
N GLY A 168 -19.54 4.63 20.33
CA GLY A 168 -19.20 3.39 21.05
C GLY A 168 -20.31 2.89 21.98
N GLU A 169 -21.48 3.50 21.91
CA GLU A 169 -22.69 3.07 22.62
C GLU A 169 -23.40 1.97 21.82
N ASP A 170 -24.33 1.26 22.42
CA ASP A 170 -25.08 0.22 21.70
C ASP A 170 -26.04 0.88 20.70
N ALA A 171 -25.99 0.45 19.44
CA ALA A 171 -26.73 1.07 18.35
C ALA A 171 -28.24 0.80 18.50
N VAL A 172 -28.98 1.82 18.94
CA VAL A 172 -30.42 1.73 19.17
C VAL A 172 -31.18 1.69 17.85
N LYS A 173 -32.06 0.70 17.71
CA LYS A 173 -32.92 0.53 16.53
C LYS A 173 -34.32 1.08 16.76
N GLU A 174 -34.87 0.87 17.95
CA GLU A 174 -36.20 1.38 18.31
C GLU A 174 -36.19 1.90 19.76
N THR A 175 -36.98 2.94 20.00
CA THR A 175 -37.23 3.49 21.34
C THR A 175 -38.73 3.53 21.65
N ASN A 176 -39.10 3.36 22.91
CA ASN A 176 -40.49 3.56 23.36
C ASN A 176 -40.87 5.06 23.43
N GLU A 177 -42.12 5.36 23.82
CA GLU A 177 -42.62 6.74 23.96
C GLU A 177 -41.86 7.60 24.98
N LYS A 178 -41.08 6.98 25.88
CA LYS A 178 -40.23 7.66 26.87
C LYS A 178 -38.79 7.88 26.39
N GLY A 179 -38.45 7.43 25.18
CA GLY A 179 -37.11 7.49 24.63
C GLY A 179 -36.17 6.38 25.13
N GLU A 180 -36.68 5.34 25.79
CA GLU A 180 -35.86 4.21 26.25
C GLU A 180 -35.72 3.19 25.11
N ALA A 181 -34.51 2.68 24.90
CA ALA A 181 -34.23 1.69 23.86
C ALA A 181 -34.98 0.37 24.11
N THR A 182 -35.70 -0.10 23.09
CA THR A 182 -36.47 -1.37 23.11
C THR A 182 -35.89 -2.41 22.15
N GLU A 183 -35.18 -1.99 21.12
CA GLU A 183 -34.48 -2.86 20.17
C GLU A 183 -33.13 -2.25 19.80
N TYR A 184 -32.14 -3.11 19.53
CA TYR A 184 -30.80 -2.71 19.10
C TYR A 184 -30.46 -3.36 17.77
N TYR A 185 -29.68 -2.66 16.96
CA TYR A 185 -29.07 -3.24 15.77
C TYR A 185 -28.03 -4.28 16.17
N LYS A 186 -27.99 -5.40 15.44
CA LYS A 186 -26.87 -6.34 15.47
C LYS A 186 -25.83 -5.95 14.42
N ILE A 187 -24.62 -6.46 14.58
CA ILE A 187 -23.55 -6.27 13.58
C ILE A 187 -24.01 -6.79 12.20
N GLN A 188 -24.70 -7.93 12.16
CA GLN A 188 -25.29 -8.48 10.93
C GLN A 188 -26.34 -7.55 10.29
N ASP A 189 -27.07 -6.75 11.08
CA ASP A 189 -28.09 -5.85 10.53
C ASP A 189 -27.45 -4.67 9.79
N LEU A 190 -26.33 -4.13 10.32
CA LEU A 190 -25.64 -2.97 9.74
C LEU A 190 -24.60 -3.36 8.68
N TYR A 191 -23.91 -4.47 8.87
CA TYR A 191 -22.73 -4.86 8.09
C TYR A 191 -22.88 -6.21 7.38
N GLY A 192 -24.06 -6.82 7.41
CA GLY A 192 -24.29 -8.18 6.92
C GLY A 192 -23.93 -8.42 5.44
N SER A 193 -23.87 -7.37 4.62
CA SER A 193 -23.41 -7.44 3.22
C SER A 193 -21.92 -7.77 3.10
N LEU A 194 -21.12 -7.51 4.13
CA LEU A 194 -19.71 -7.86 4.18
C LEU A 194 -19.49 -9.32 4.59
N ASN A 195 -20.49 -9.97 5.19
CA ASN A 195 -20.38 -11.35 5.66
C ASN A 195 -20.34 -12.34 4.48
N ASN A 196 -19.16 -12.90 4.22
CA ASN A 196 -18.92 -13.93 3.20
C ASN A 196 -18.67 -15.32 3.81
N GLY A 197 -18.94 -15.50 5.12
CA GLY A 197 -18.74 -16.75 5.85
C GLY A 197 -17.33 -16.95 6.45
N ILE A 198 -16.33 -16.18 6.01
CA ILE A 198 -14.96 -16.22 6.57
C ILE A 198 -14.52 -14.87 7.17
N ARG A 199 -15.23 -13.80 6.85
CA ARG A 199 -14.97 -12.46 7.36
C ARG A 199 -15.47 -12.32 8.79
N GLU A 200 -14.60 -11.84 9.68
CA GLU A 200 -14.86 -11.72 11.11
C GLU A 200 -14.86 -10.25 11.53
N PRO A 201 -15.86 -9.79 12.32
CA PRO A 201 -15.91 -8.41 12.79
C PRO A 201 -15.07 -8.21 14.05
N PHE A 202 -14.32 -7.10 14.09
CA PHE A 202 -13.51 -6.69 15.23
C PHE A 202 -13.88 -5.26 15.62
N TRP A 203 -14.29 -5.06 16.88
CA TRP A 203 -14.54 -3.72 17.41
C TRP A 203 -13.21 -3.04 17.77
N VAL A 204 -13.00 -1.83 17.27
CA VAL A 204 -11.85 -0.98 17.59
C VAL A 204 -12.32 0.25 18.36
N ASP A 205 -12.05 0.25 19.67
CA ASP A 205 -12.54 1.31 20.56
C ASP A 205 -11.95 2.69 20.24
N LYS A 206 -10.73 2.76 19.71
CA LYS A 206 -10.09 4.04 19.33
C LYS A 206 -10.74 4.70 18.11
N LEU A 207 -11.22 3.88 17.18
CA LEU A 207 -11.89 4.32 15.96
C LEU A 207 -13.41 4.44 16.14
N LYS A 208 -13.94 3.90 17.25
CA LYS A 208 -15.38 3.71 17.48
C LYS A 208 -16.04 2.98 16.31
N GLY A 209 -15.32 2.01 15.74
CA GLY A 209 -15.67 1.38 14.49
C GLY A 209 -15.41 -0.12 14.47
N TYR A 210 -15.90 -0.76 13.41
CA TYR A 210 -15.65 -2.16 13.14
C TYR A 210 -14.68 -2.32 11.98
N ASP A 211 -13.68 -3.16 12.22
CA ASP A 211 -12.85 -3.75 11.21
C ASP A 211 -13.35 -5.12 10.83
N PHE A 212 -13.04 -5.53 9.61
CA PHE A 212 -13.43 -6.82 9.10
C PHE A 212 -12.26 -7.50 8.41
N ASP A 213 -11.83 -8.62 8.97
CA ASP A 213 -10.71 -9.39 8.47
C ASP A 213 -11.18 -10.70 7.86
N ASN A 214 -10.58 -11.11 6.74
CA ASN A 214 -11.03 -12.24 5.92
C ASN A 214 -10.41 -13.59 6.31
N ASP A 215 -9.60 -13.63 7.37
CA ASP A 215 -8.77 -14.81 7.68
C ASP A 215 -9.48 -15.88 8.53
N GLY A 216 -10.66 -15.60 9.07
CA GLY A 216 -11.38 -16.52 9.98
C GLY A 216 -10.71 -16.73 11.35
N GLU A 217 -9.59 -16.05 11.60
CA GLU A 217 -8.81 -16.17 12.83
C GLU A 217 -9.51 -15.47 14.01
N PRO A 218 -9.25 -15.90 15.27
CA PRO A 218 -9.82 -15.25 16.44
C PRO A 218 -9.15 -13.91 16.78
N ARG A 219 -8.02 -13.58 16.14
CA ARG A 219 -7.25 -12.35 16.37
C ARG A 219 -6.63 -11.85 15.06
N LEU A 220 -6.45 -10.54 14.93
CA LEU A 220 -5.89 -9.93 13.70
C LEU A 220 -4.45 -10.36 13.41
N CYS A 221 -3.63 -10.67 14.41
CA CYS A 221 -2.28 -11.24 14.20
C CYS A 221 -2.27 -12.77 14.36
N GLY A 222 -3.42 -13.43 14.23
CA GLY A 222 -3.55 -14.89 14.36
C GLY A 222 -2.99 -15.65 13.16
N ARG A 223 -3.12 -15.09 11.95
CA ARG A 223 -2.65 -15.73 10.72
C ARG A 223 -1.14 -15.92 10.75
N ALA A 224 -0.71 -17.17 10.51
CA ALA A 224 0.71 -17.50 10.43
C ALA A 224 1.36 -16.70 9.30
N GLY A 225 2.47 -16.03 9.62
CA GLY A 225 3.23 -15.24 8.65
C GLY A 225 2.69 -13.84 8.39
N ARG A 226 1.64 -13.37 9.07
CA ARG A 226 1.23 -11.95 8.98
C ARG A 226 2.22 -11.06 9.74
N TYR A 227 2.81 -10.10 9.03
CA TYR A 227 3.73 -9.12 9.60
C TYR A 227 2.99 -7.84 9.97
N ALA A 228 2.11 -7.36 9.10
CA ALA A 228 1.27 -6.20 9.30
C ALA A 228 0.01 -6.33 8.44
N ALA A 229 -0.90 -5.37 8.56
CA ALA A 229 -1.88 -5.09 7.53
C ALA A 229 -2.39 -3.65 7.66
N THR A 230 -2.86 -3.12 6.53
CA THR A 230 -3.64 -1.90 6.44
C THR A 230 -5.11 -2.28 6.30
N LEU A 231 -5.92 -1.83 7.25
CA LEU A 231 -7.36 -2.01 7.18
C LEU A 231 -7.99 -0.77 6.55
N PRO A 232 -9.00 -0.96 5.68
CA PRO A 232 -9.58 0.13 4.92
C PRO A 232 -10.34 1.10 5.82
N ALA A 233 -10.61 2.29 5.29
CA ALA A 233 -11.51 3.26 5.91
C ALA A 233 -12.91 2.66 6.18
N SER A 234 -13.68 3.31 7.06
CA SER A 234 -14.99 2.85 7.52
C SER A 234 -15.89 2.31 6.38
N GLN A 235 -16.37 1.07 6.47
CA GLN A 235 -17.12 0.41 5.39
C GLN A 235 -18.66 0.49 5.53
N GLY A 236 -19.18 1.36 6.40
CA GLY A 236 -20.62 1.50 6.64
C GLY A 236 -21.36 2.10 5.44
N ILE A 237 -21.92 1.25 4.57
CA ILE A 237 -22.67 1.68 3.37
C ILE A 237 -24.15 1.99 3.71
N HIS A 238 -24.64 1.48 4.84
CA HIS A 238 -26.02 1.64 5.28
C HIS A 238 -26.01 2.09 6.74
N HIS A 239 -26.69 3.20 7.04
CA HIS A 239 -26.76 3.84 8.37
C HIS A 239 -25.54 4.67 8.78
N TYR A 240 -25.19 5.68 7.96
CA TYR A 240 -24.15 6.68 8.31
C TYR A 240 -24.41 7.40 9.65
N GLU A 241 -25.66 7.41 10.12
CA GLU A 241 -26.05 7.97 11.43
C GLU A 241 -25.61 7.10 12.61
N HIS A 242 -25.22 5.85 12.35
CA HIS A 242 -24.87 4.86 13.37
C HIS A 242 -23.44 4.31 13.23
N THR A 243 -22.68 4.68 12.20
CA THR A 243 -21.31 4.14 12.04
C THR A 243 -20.28 5.26 12.14
N ALA A 244 -19.21 5.05 12.90
CA ALA A 244 -18.11 6.00 12.93
C ALA A 244 -17.49 6.16 11.55
N ASP A 245 -17.05 7.39 11.25
CA ASP A 245 -16.19 7.64 10.10
C ASP A 245 -14.73 7.73 10.55
N PHE A 246 -13.88 6.94 9.90
CA PHE A 246 -12.44 6.89 10.14
C PHE A 246 -11.72 6.50 8.86
N ASP A 247 -10.49 7.00 8.72
CA ASP A 247 -9.59 6.67 7.62
C ASP A 247 -9.00 5.26 7.75
N ALA A 248 -8.37 4.78 6.67
CA ALA A 248 -7.56 3.58 6.73
C ALA A 248 -6.49 3.69 7.83
N HIS A 249 -6.11 2.56 8.41
CA HIS A 249 -5.15 2.52 9.50
C HIS A 249 -4.30 1.24 9.42
N VAL A 250 -3.16 1.26 10.10
CA VAL A 250 -2.17 0.18 10.04
C VAL A 250 -2.06 -0.51 11.39
N PHE A 251 -1.87 -1.83 11.39
CA PHE A 251 -1.36 -2.53 12.55
C PHE A 251 -0.16 -3.40 12.21
N MET A 252 0.81 -3.42 13.12
CA MET A 252 2.06 -4.16 13.00
C MET A 252 2.05 -5.34 13.97
N CYS A 253 2.09 -6.57 13.48
CA CYS A 253 2.15 -7.76 14.32
C CYS A 253 3.53 -7.95 14.97
N PRO A 254 3.64 -8.69 16.08
CA PRO A 254 4.92 -8.95 16.73
C PRO A 254 6.01 -9.51 15.79
N THR A 255 5.58 -10.30 14.79
CA THR A 255 6.47 -10.85 13.75
C THR A 255 7.19 -9.78 12.93
N ALA A 256 6.62 -8.59 12.75
CA ALA A 256 7.27 -7.47 12.04
C ALA A 256 8.47 -6.89 12.78
N PHE A 257 8.56 -7.10 14.09
CA PHE A 257 9.69 -6.66 14.90
C PHE A 257 10.63 -7.81 15.25
N ASN A 258 10.08 -9.02 15.30
CA ASN A 258 10.84 -10.23 15.56
C ASN A 258 10.38 -11.36 14.62
N PRO A 259 10.92 -11.44 13.40
CA PRO A 259 10.52 -12.42 12.39
C PRO A 259 10.94 -13.86 12.72
N GLY A 260 11.71 -14.05 13.80
CA GLY A 260 12.24 -15.34 14.25
C GLY A 260 13.39 -15.90 13.40
N SER A 261 13.50 -15.51 12.13
CA SER A 261 14.60 -15.89 11.23
C SER A 261 15.00 -14.73 10.33
N LEU A 262 16.31 -14.46 10.26
CA LEU A 262 16.92 -13.46 9.36
C LEU A 262 17.05 -13.95 7.90
N MET A 263 16.53 -15.13 7.59
CA MET A 263 16.53 -15.71 6.23
C MET A 263 15.19 -15.55 5.52
N ARG A 264 14.21 -14.91 6.16
CA ARG A 264 12.89 -14.65 5.58
C ARG A 264 12.86 -13.29 4.88
N PRO A 265 11.92 -13.05 3.96
CA PRO A 265 11.61 -11.69 3.55
C PRO A 265 11.33 -10.80 4.77
N HIS A 266 11.64 -9.51 4.66
CA HIS A 266 11.36 -8.50 5.68
C HIS A 266 12.00 -8.81 7.04
N SER A 267 13.21 -9.37 7.03
CA SER A 267 13.84 -9.85 8.26
C SER A 267 15.19 -9.23 8.57
N LYS A 268 15.81 -8.51 7.62
CA LYS A 268 17.07 -7.83 7.90
C LYS A 268 16.83 -6.68 8.87
N PRO A 269 17.73 -6.46 9.84
CA PRO A 269 17.47 -5.49 10.89
C PRO A 269 17.39 -4.05 10.37
N ALA A 270 18.23 -3.69 9.40
CA ALA A 270 18.32 -2.32 8.89
C ALA A 270 18.99 -2.27 7.49
N LEU A 271 18.72 -1.20 6.74
CA LEU A 271 19.32 -0.89 5.44
C LEU A 271 20.84 -0.73 5.56
N ALA A 272 21.32 -0.14 6.66
CA ALA A 272 22.76 -0.02 6.89
C ALA A 272 23.44 -1.39 7.03
N ALA A 273 22.74 -2.41 7.53
CA ALA A 273 23.29 -3.75 7.71
C ALA A 273 23.48 -4.45 6.36
N ILE A 274 22.56 -4.28 5.41
CA ILE A 274 22.67 -4.91 4.08
C ILE A 274 23.75 -4.27 3.20
N LEU A 275 24.22 -3.07 3.57
CA LEU A 275 25.35 -2.39 2.93
C LEU A 275 26.71 -2.70 3.59
N GLN A 276 26.78 -3.62 4.55
CA GLN A 276 28.07 -4.05 5.08
C GLN A 276 28.81 -4.93 4.07
N ASP A 277 30.13 -4.80 3.95
CA ASP A 277 30.93 -5.55 2.96
C ASP A 277 30.71 -7.07 2.96
N THR A 278 30.40 -7.64 4.13
CA THR A 278 30.17 -9.08 4.31
C THR A 278 28.78 -9.54 3.88
N ILE A 279 27.83 -8.61 3.72
CA ILE A 279 26.44 -8.88 3.37
C ILE A 279 26.12 -8.34 1.98
N TYR A 280 26.73 -7.23 1.58
CA TYR A 280 26.44 -6.53 0.33
C TYR A 280 26.44 -7.49 -0.87
N PRO A 281 25.44 -7.39 -1.77
CA PRO A 281 25.27 -8.34 -2.85
C PRO A 281 26.53 -8.48 -3.71
N GLN A 282 26.80 -9.70 -4.12
CA GLN A 282 27.86 -10.02 -5.07
C GLN A 282 27.21 -10.51 -6.37
N GLU A 283 27.81 -10.20 -7.51
CA GLU A 283 27.36 -10.72 -8.81
C GLU A 283 27.34 -12.25 -8.79
N GLY A 284 26.24 -12.84 -9.28
CA GLY A 284 26.03 -14.29 -9.22
C GLY A 284 25.89 -14.85 -7.79
N GLY A 285 25.65 -14.00 -6.80
CA GLY A 285 25.37 -14.41 -5.43
C GLY A 285 24.11 -15.27 -5.32
N GLN A 286 24.05 -16.10 -4.29
CA GLN A 286 22.96 -17.07 -4.10
C GLN A 286 21.63 -16.44 -3.67
N PHE A 287 21.66 -15.22 -3.13
CA PHE A 287 20.48 -14.60 -2.50
C PHE A 287 19.78 -13.62 -3.44
N GLY A 288 18.47 -13.78 -3.56
CA GLY A 288 17.58 -12.85 -4.25
C GLY A 288 17.42 -11.52 -3.52
N LEU A 289 16.73 -10.57 -4.14
CA LEU A 289 16.47 -9.24 -3.57
C LEU A 289 15.68 -9.28 -2.25
N ASP A 290 14.72 -10.19 -2.14
CA ASP A 290 13.87 -10.39 -0.96
C ASP A 290 14.67 -10.73 0.31
N PHE A 291 15.81 -11.41 0.16
CA PHE A 291 16.74 -11.65 1.26
C PHE A 291 17.26 -10.35 1.88
N TYR A 292 17.38 -9.28 1.10
CA TYR A 292 17.88 -7.99 1.59
C TYR A 292 16.76 -7.11 2.16
N ALA A 293 15.50 -7.52 2.07
CA ALA A 293 14.39 -6.76 2.64
C ALA A 293 14.50 -6.69 4.17
N THR A 294 14.43 -5.45 4.68
CA THR A 294 14.56 -5.14 6.10
C THR A 294 13.21 -5.22 6.80
N GLN A 295 13.22 -5.22 8.13
CA GLN A 295 11.97 -5.19 8.89
C GLN A 295 11.16 -3.91 8.61
N SER A 296 11.83 -2.78 8.34
CA SER A 296 11.17 -1.53 7.94
C SER A 296 10.43 -1.63 6.60
N CYS A 297 10.83 -2.55 5.71
CA CYS A 297 10.11 -2.81 4.48
C CYS A 297 8.66 -3.22 4.75
N THR A 298 8.34 -3.79 5.92
CA THR A 298 6.95 -4.08 6.30
C THR A 298 6.15 -2.80 6.47
N LEU A 299 6.62 -1.82 7.23
CA LEU A 299 5.88 -0.55 7.35
C LEU A 299 5.83 0.15 5.98
N TYR A 300 6.94 0.16 5.24
CA TYR A 300 6.99 0.80 3.93
C TYR A 300 5.99 0.18 2.93
N HIS A 301 5.80 -1.14 2.97
CA HIS A 301 4.76 -1.86 2.24
C HIS A 301 3.37 -1.31 2.62
N GLU A 302 3.05 -1.28 3.92
CA GLU A 302 1.75 -0.80 4.40
C GLU A 302 1.47 0.66 4.04
N LEU A 303 2.49 1.51 3.91
CA LEU A 303 2.29 2.89 3.46
C LEU A 303 1.69 2.97 2.05
N PHE A 304 1.95 2.01 1.15
CA PHE A 304 1.33 1.98 -0.17
C PHE A 304 -0.16 1.64 -0.10
N HIS A 305 -0.56 0.76 0.82
CA HIS A 305 -1.98 0.51 1.08
C HIS A 305 -2.65 1.70 1.74
N LEU A 306 -2.01 2.26 2.77
CA LEU A 306 -2.55 3.36 3.56
C LEU A 306 -2.81 4.61 2.71
N THR A 307 -1.90 4.92 1.78
CA THR A 307 -1.97 6.14 0.97
C THR A 307 -2.73 5.96 -0.34
N ASP A 308 -3.17 4.73 -0.65
CA ASP A 308 -3.99 4.44 -1.81
C ASP A 308 -5.48 4.74 -1.55
N TYR A 309 -5.83 6.00 -1.75
CA TYR A 309 -7.21 6.47 -1.61
C TYR A 309 -8.21 5.83 -2.59
N ARG A 310 -7.73 5.16 -3.65
CA ARG A 310 -8.60 4.47 -4.62
C ARG A 310 -8.93 3.05 -4.18
N GLY A 311 -8.22 2.51 -3.19
CA GLY A 311 -8.41 1.14 -2.70
C GLY A 311 -8.18 0.08 -3.78
N THR A 312 -7.25 0.33 -4.71
CA THR A 312 -6.86 -0.61 -5.77
C THR A 312 -5.60 -1.40 -5.42
N SER A 313 -4.90 -1.02 -4.36
CA SER A 313 -3.72 -1.70 -3.84
C SER A 313 -4.09 -3.04 -3.21
N GLY A 314 -3.25 -4.04 -3.43
CA GLY A 314 -3.42 -5.37 -2.84
C GLY A 314 -2.10 -6.13 -2.85
N ASP A 315 -2.15 -7.36 -2.33
CA ASP A 315 -1.03 -8.30 -2.23
C ASP A 315 -1.14 -9.40 -3.28
N PHE A 316 -1.12 -8.99 -4.55
CA PHE A 316 -1.30 -9.93 -5.67
C PHE A 316 -0.13 -10.89 -5.81
N PHE A 317 1.09 -10.44 -5.43
CA PHE A 317 2.31 -11.22 -5.54
C PHE A 317 3.18 -11.03 -4.30
N GLU A 318 3.14 -12.01 -3.39
CA GLU A 318 3.99 -12.07 -2.19
C GLU A 318 5.39 -12.68 -2.49
N GLU A 319 5.49 -13.58 -3.47
CA GLU A 319 6.76 -14.21 -3.83
C GLU A 319 7.53 -13.46 -4.92
N LEU A 320 8.82 -13.21 -4.68
CA LEU A 320 9.71 -12.47 -5.58
C LEU A 320 9.71 -13.02 -7.01
N THR A 321 9.71 -14.35 -7.16
CA THR A 321 9.71 -15.00 -8.48
C THR A 321 8.42 -14.75 -9.23
N ALA A 322 7.27 -14.84 -8.56
CA ALA A 322 5.96 -14.60 -9.16
C ALA A 322 5.82 -13.14 -9.60
N LEU A 323 6.24 -12.21 -8.73
CA LEU A 323 6.28 -10.78 -9.01
C LEU A 323 7.15 -10.46 -10.23
N SER A 324 8.39 -10.96 -10.26
CA SER A 324 9.32 -10.70 -11.36
C SER A 324 8.82 -11.32 -12.68
N HIS A 325 8.18 -12.49 -12.63
CA HIS A 325 7.57 -13.12 -13.80
C HIS A 325 6.40 -12.30 -14.34
N ALA A 326 5.49 -11.86 -13.48
CA ALA A 326 4.35 -11.02 -13.84
C ALA A 326 4.80 -9.67 -14.42
N SER A 327 5.86 -9.08 -13.85
CA SER A 327 6.43 -7.81 -14.29
C SER A 327 7.04 -7.88 -15.69
N LEU A 328 7.74 -8.98 -16.00
CA LEU A 328 8.47 -9.15 -17.26
C LEU A 328 7.68 -9.94 -18.33
N GLY A 329 6.47 -10.39 -18.00
CA GLY A 329 5.59 -11.12 -18.91
C GLY A 329 4.88 -10.20 -19.91
N ASP A 330 4.25 -10.80 -20.91
CA ASP A 330 3.51 -10.07 -21.95
C ASP A 330 2.05 -9.77 -21.55
N ASP A 331 1.55 -10.33 -20.44
CA ASP A 331 0.16 -10.13 -20.00
C ASP A 331 -0.01 -8.78 -19.30
N TYR A 332 -0.78 -7.88 -19.92
CA TYR A 332 -1.11 -6.58 -19.37
C TYR A 332 -1.87 -6.65 -18.04
N ALA A 333 -2.71 -7.66 -17.83
CA ALA A 333 -3.44 -7.83 -16.58
C ALA A 333 -2.48 -8.13 -15.40
N ASP A 334 -1.46 -8.94 -15.65
CA ASP A 334 -0.41 -9.23 -14.67
C ASP A 334 0.43 -7.98 -14.37
N LYS A 335 0.82 -7.22 -15.39
CA LYS A 335 1.50 -5.92 -15.21
C LYS A 335 0.66 -4.92 -14.44
N LEU A 336 -0.65 -4.88 -14.68
CA LEU A 336 -1.57 -4.04 -13.91
C LEU A 336 -1.67 -4.50 -12.45
N ASN A 337 -1.68 -5.81 -12.19
CA ASN A 337 -1.62 -6.33 -10.83
C ASN A 337 -0.28 -5.97 -10.16
N VAL A 338 0.84 -6.03 -10.88
CA VAL A 338 2.16 -5.57 -10.40
C VAL A 338 2.15 -4.08 -10.05
N ALA A 339 1.59 -3.22 -10.89
CA ALA A 339 1.44 -1.79 -10.59
C ALA A 339 0.50 -1.53 -9.41
N ASN A 340 -0.41 -2.47 -9.09
CA ASN A 340 -1.27 -2.39 -7.92
C ASN A 340 -0.73 -3.14 -6.68
N ASN A 341 0.39 -3.86 -6.82
CA ASN A 341 0.97 -4.69 -5.76
C ASN A 341 1.90 -3.86 -4.87
N ALA A 342 1.62 -3.73 -3.56
CA ALA A 342 2.46 -2.92 -2.67
C ALA A 342 3.91 -3.43 -2.61
N GLU A 343 4.08 -4.75 -2.60
CA GLU A 343 5.40 -5.39 -2.55
C GLU A 343 6.30 -5.06 -3.76
N SER A 344 5.71 -4.78 -4.93
CA SER A 344 6.44 -4.35 -6.12
C SER A 344 7.17 -3.02 -5.91
N TYR A 345 6.56 -2.10 -5.16
CA TYR A 345 7.16 -0.82 -4.82
C TYR A 345 8.28 -0.96 -3.79
N VAL A 346 8.12 -1.88 -2.83
CA VAL A 346 9.16 -2.23 -1.85
C VAL A 346 10.39 -2.75 -2.57
N MET A 347 10.23 -3.76 -3.42
CA MET A 347 11.33 -4.38 -4.16
C MET A 347 12.00 -3.38 -5.09
N PHE A 348 11.24 -2.59 -5.84
CA PHE A 348 11.81 -1.53 -6.68
C PHE A 348 12.65 -0.54 -5.87
N SER A 349 12.11 -0.03 -4.75
CA SER A 349 12.77 0.98 -3.93
C SER A 349 14.04 0.42 -3.27
N LEU A 350 14.01 -0.82 -2.81
CA LEU A 350 15.15 -1.52 -2.22
C LEU A 350 16.25 -1.76 -3.27
N ALA A 351 15.90 -2.23 -4.47
CA ALA A 351 16.85 -2.42 -5.56
C ALA A 351 17.51 -1.08 -5.96
N ALA A 352 16.71 -0.02 -6.06
CA ALA A 352 17.20 1.32 -6.34
C ALA A 352 18.14 1.83 -5.22
N TYR A 353 17.78 1.61 -3.95
CA TYR A 353 18.59 2.02 -2.80
C TYR A 353 19.95 1.32 -2.79
N ILE A 354 19.98 0.00 -2.97
CA ILE A 354 21.24 -0.77 -3.00
C ILE A 354 22.12 -0.32 -4.18
N TYR A 355 21.52 -0.12 -5.36
CA TYR A 355 22.24 0.38 -6.54
C TYR A 355 22.87 1.76 -6.31
N GLN A 356 22.17 2.65 -5.60
CA GLN A 356 22.62 4.01 -5.34
C GLN A 356 23.70 4.11 -4.25
N ASN A 357 23.79 3.11 -3.37
CA ASN A 357 24.62 3.16 -2.16
C ASN A 357 25.62 1.99 -2.06
N PRO A 358 26.50 1.77 -3.06
CA PRO A 358 27.53 0.74 -2.94
C PRO A 358 28.50 1.09 -1.81
N PRO A 359 28.96 0.09 -1.02
CA PRO A 359 30.00 0.30 -0.02
C PRO A 359 31.30 0.81 -0.65
N ALA A 360 32.14 1.45 0.15
CA ALA A 360 33.40 2.01 -0.33
C ALA A 360 34.27 0.93 -1.01
N GLY A 361 34.65 1.17 -2.26
CA GLY A 361 35.44 0.23 -3.06
C GLY A 361 34.65 -0.91 -3.72
N LYS A 362 33.32 -0.95 -3.58
CA LYS A 362 32.43 -1.88 -4.30
C LYS A 362 31.79 -1.21 -5.50
N LYS A 363 31.40 -2.02 -6.49
CA LYS A 363 30.63 -1.58 -7.64
C LYS A 363 29.12 -1.55 -7.32
N PRO A 364 28.34 -0.64 -7.91
CA PRO A 364 26.87 -0.69 -7.88
C PRO A 364 26.34 -2.02 -8.39
N VAL A 365 25.39 -2.63 -7.66
CA VAL A 365 24.68 -3.84 -8.06
C VAL A 365 23.24 -3.50 -8.40
N ALA A 366 22.74 -4.04 -9.51
CA ALA A 366 21.33 -3.97 -9.90
C ALA A 366 20.68 -5.35 -9.71
N PHE A 367 19.47 -5.36 -9.18
CA PHE A 367 18.66 -6.57 -9.07
C PHE A 367 17.64 -6.58 -10.20
N LEU A 368 17.80 -7.53 -11.12
CA LEU A 368 16.93 -7.67 -12.30
C LEU A 368 16.15 -9.00 -12.20
N ARG A 369 15.93 -9.68 -13.32
CA ARG A 369 15.18 -10.94 -13.48
C ARG A 369 15.31 -11.89 -12.28
N GLY A 370 14.18 -12.21 -11.64
CA GLY A 370 14.13 -13.14 -10.50
C GLY A 370 14.86 -12.68 -9.24
N GLY A 371 15.31 -11.42 -9.18
CA GLY A 371 16.09 -10.90 -8.08
C GLY A 371 17.57 -11.29 -8.11
N GLU A 372 18.12 -11.72 -9.25
CA GLU A 372 19.55 -11.96 -9.37
C GLU A 372 20.33 -10.64 -9.44
N ALA A 373 21.53 -10.63 -8.85
CA ALA A 373 22.43 -9.49 -8.79
C ALA A 373 23.33 -9.39 -10.04
N PHE A 374 23.29 -8.24 -10.72
CA PHE A 374 24.08 -7.92 -11.92
C PHE A 374 24.91 -6.63 -11.70
N PHE A 375 26.12 -6.55 -12.28
CA PHE A 375 26.87 -5.27 -12.32
C PHE A 375 26.45 -4.40 -13.51
N LYS A 376 26.54 -3.07 -13.33
CA LYS A 376 26.24 -2.04 -14.35
C LYS A 376 26.96 -2.25 -15.70
N GLU A 377 28.13 -2.87 -15.71
CA GLU A 377 28.93 -3.11 -16.93
C GLU A 377 28.43 -4.32 -17.74
N ASN A 378 27.59 -5.17 -17.15
CA ASN A 378 27.08 -6.42 -17.74
C ASN A 378 25.55 -6.42 -17.96
N ALA A 379 24.86 -5.29 -17.72
CA ALA A 379 23.40 -5.16 -17.69
C ALA A 379 22.78 -4.45 -18.91
#